data_AF-A0A3E0CGH6-F1
#
_entry.id   AF-A0A3E0CGH6-F1
#
_cell.length_a   1.000
_cell.length_b   1.000
_cell.length_c   1.000
_cell.angle_alpha   90.00
_cell.angle_beta   90.00
_cell.angle_gamma   90.00
#
_symmetry.space_group_name_H-M   'P 1'
#
loop_
_entity.id
_entity.type
_entity.pdbx_description
1 polymer ?
#
loop_
_entity_poly.entity_id
_entity_poly.type
_entity_poly.pdbx_seq_one_letter_code
_entity_poly.pdbx_strand_id
1 'polypeptide(L)'
;MSRSYNHGNEDIERHDPRNFADEDWLFPDLAKNVDSFIDLYVKGIPRDAAVIRAFEMIRYGKYLGNADMLALALLSVQSIAAKVTERIKASNPEDLWHSRLAAHKLLQIVMDDRNRESARLNAIGQLNMLLGITEMTESGQQKLIDKSLADFYQRRIDRQFGAAAETDQTTRH
;
A
#
# COMPACT_ATOMS: atom_id res chain seq x y z
N MET A 1 9.22 13.52 -43.66
CA MET A 1 8.24 12.42 -43.48
C MET A 1 7.58 12.60 -42.12
N SER A 2 6.52 13.41 -42.06
CA SER A 2 5.73 13.58 -40.83
C SER A 2 4.81 12.37 -40.68
N ARG A 3 5.05 11.55 -39.66
CA ARG A 3 4.07 10.56 -39.22
C ARG A 3 2.93 11.32 -38.56
N SER A 4 1.88 11.57 -39.34
CA SER A 4 0.58 11.92 -38.80
C SER A 4 0.12 10.76 -37.93
N TYR A 5 0.15 10.94 -36.61
CA TYR A 5 -0.53 10.03 -35.71
C TYR A 5 -2.01 10.25 -35.93
N ASN A 6 -2.64 9.35 -36.68
CA ASN A 6 -4.09 9.19 -36.69
C ASN A 6 -4.52 9.06 -35.22
N HIS A 7 -5.14 10.09 -34.65
CA HIS A 7 -5.96 9.95 -33.45
C HIS A 7 -7.22 9.19 -33.87
N GLY A 8 -7.09 7.88 -33.98
CA GLY A 8 -8.25 7.01 -33.92
C GLY A 8 -8.84 7.16 -32.52
N ASN A 9 -9.98 7.83 -32.42
CA ASN A 9 -10.93 7.57 -31.33
C ASN A 9 -11.41 6.13 -31.50
N GLU A 10 -10.58 5.17 -31.12
CA GLU A 10 -11.13 3.87 -30.73
C GLU A 10 -11.87 4.13 -29.43
N ASP A 11 -13.20 3.99 -29.45
CA ASP A 11 -14.02 4.10 -28.24
C ASP A 11 -13.57 3.03 -27.25
N ILE A 12 -12.69 3.41 -26.33
CA ILE A 12 -12.17 2.53 -25.29
C ILE A 12 -13.36 2.02 -24.50
N GLU A 13 -13.51 0.69 -24.46
CA GLU A 13 -14.67 0.06 -23.84
C GLU A 13 -14.77 0.47 -22.35
N ARG A 14 -15.93 1.02 -21.99
CA ARG A 14 -16.21 1.57 -20.67
C ARG A 14 -17.15 0.65 -19.90
N HIS A 15 -16.72 0.23 -18.72
CA HIS A 15 -17.62 -0.43 -17.77
C HIS A 15 -18.65 0.56 -17.22
N ASP A 16 -19.91 0.11 -17.16
CA ASP A 16 -21.00 0.85 -16.55
C ASP A 16 -21.02 0.58 -15.02
N PRO A 17 -20.96 1.63 -14.17
CA PRO A 17 -21.08 1.46 -12.72
C PRO A 17 -22.36 0.72 -12.29
N ARG A 18 -23.45 0.79 -13.06
CA ARG A 18 -24.69 0.06 -12.73
C ARG A 18 -24.48 -1.44 -12.66
N ASN A 19 -23.68 -1.99 -13.55
CA ASN A 19 -23.34 -3.42 -13.54
C ASN A 19 -22.54 -3.80 -12.27
N PHE A 20 -21.68 -2.90 -11.80
CA PHE A 20 -20.90 -3.11 -10.58
C PHE A 20 -21.73 -2.96 -9.30
N ALA A 21 -22.94 -2.40 -9.39
CA ALA A 21 -23.91 -2.35 -8.30
C ALA A 21 -24.94 -3.49 -8.37
N ASP A 22 -24.86 -4.36 -9.38
CA ASP A 22 -25.80 -5.44 -9.63
C ASP A 22 -25.19 -6.78 -9.20
N GLU A 23 -25.77 -7.38 -8.17
CA GLU A 23 -25.27 -8.64 -7.61
C GLU A 23 -25.45 -9.81 -8.59
N ASP A 24 -26.52 -9.82 -9.39
CA ASP A 24 -26.78 -10.86 -10.38
C ASP A 24 -25.80 -10.80 -11.56
N TRP A 25 -25.28 -9.61 -11.85
CA TRP A 25 -24.23 -9.44 -12.87
C TRP A 25 -22.85 -9.87 -12.36
N LEU A 26 -22.58 -9.64 -11.07
CA LEU A 26 -21.30 -9.96 -10.46
C LEU A 26 -21.14 -11.45 -10.16
N PHE A 27 -22.23 -12.15 -9.83
CA PHE A 27 -22.18 -13.52 -9.37
C PHE A 27 -22.96 -14.47 -10.29
N PRO A 28 -22.42 -15.67 -10.58
CA PRO A 28 -21.16 -16.22 -10.06
C PRO A 28 -19.90 -15.79 -10.85
N ASP A 29 -20.07 -15.19 -12.02
CA ASP A 29 -19.01 -15.12 -13.04
C ASP A 29 -17.82 -14.24 -12.65
N LEU A 30 -18.02 -13.19 -11.86
CA LEU A 30 -16.99 -12.26 -11.42
C LEU A 30 -16.65 -12.40 -9.94
N ALA A 31 -17.09 -13.48 -9.28
CA ALA A 31 -16.87 -13.70 -7.85
C ALA A 31 -15.40 -13.57 -7.45
N LYS A 32 -14.49 -14.13 -8.26
CA LYS A 32 -13.04 -14.06 -8.02
C LYS A 32 -12.52 -12.62 -8.12
N ASN A 33 -13.03 -11.82 -9.05
CA ASN A 33 -12.66 -10.42 -9.19
C ASN A 33 -13.17 -9.60 -8.00
N VAL A 34 -14.40 -9.87 -7.55
CA VAL A 34 -14.97 -9.23 -6.35
C VAL A 34 -14.15 -9.58 -5.10
N ASP A 35 -13.83 -10.85 -4.88
CA ASP A 35 -13.02 -11.27 -3.73
C ASP A 35 -11.62 -10.65 -3.78
N SER A 36 -11.00 -10.59 -4.98
CA SER A 36 -9.72 -9.90 -5.16
C SER A 36 -9.80 -8.40 -4.89
N PHE A 37 -10.91 -7.74 -5.24
CA PHE A 37 -11.14 -6.33 -4.93
C PHE A 37 -11.21 -6.12 -3.42
N ILE A 38 -12.00 -6.95 -2.72
CA ILE A 38 -12.15 -6.91 -1.26
C ILE A 38 -10.79 -7.07 -0.59
N ASP A 39 -10.01 -8.08 -0.98
CA ASP A 39 -8.69 -8.34 -0.40
C ASP A 39 -7.72 -7.15 -0.59
N LEU A 40 -7.72 -6.52 -1.77
CA LEU A 40 -6.90 -5.34 -2.03
C LEU A 40 -7.37 -4.13 -1.21
N TYR A 41 -8.68 -3.94 -1.13
CA TYR A 41 -9.28 -2.82 -0.40
C TYR A 41 -9.02 -2.93 1.11
N VAL A 42 -9.18 -4.13 1.69
CA VAL A 42 -8.88 -4.43 3.11
C VAL A 42 -7.40 -4.16 3.44
N LYS A 43 -6.49 -4.43 2.50
CA LYS A 43 -5.05 -4.10 2.62
C LYS A 43 -4.75 -2.60 2.48
N GLY A 44 -5.76 -1.74 2.41
CA GLY A 44 -5.61 -0.29 2.33
C GLY A 44 -5.16 0.21 0.95
N ILE A 45 -5.32 -0.59 -0.11
CA ILE A 45 -5.10 -0.10 -1.48
C ILE A 45 -6.24 0.86 -1.84
N PRO A 46 -5.96 2.05 -2.42
CA PRO A 46 -6.99 2.98 -2.88
C PRO A 46 -8.02 2.29 -3.77
N ARG A 47 -9.30 2.60 -3.56
CA ARG A 47 -10.43 1.85 -4.14
C ARG A 47 -10.42 1.81 -5.68
N ASP A 48 -10.02 2.90 -6.31
CA ASP A 48 -9.81 3.03 -7.76
C ASP A 48 -8.69 2.10 -8.24
N ALA A 49 -7.54 2.10 -7.57
CA ALA A 49 -6.45 1.19 -7.86
C ALA A 49 -6.81 -0.28 -7.59
N ALA A 50 -7.61 -0.55 -6.55
CA ALA A 50 -8.08 -1.89 -6.21
C ALA A 50 -9.00 -2.45 -7.30
N VAL A 51 -9.97 -1.66 -7.79
CA VAL A 51 -10.89 -2.12 -8.85
C VAL A 51 -10.16 -2.30 -10.19
N ILE A 52 -9.25 -1.38 -10.54
CA ILE A 52 -8.42 -1.49 -11.76
C ILE A 52 -7.63 -2.80 -11.77
N ARG A 53 -7.04 -3.17 -10.63
CA ARG A 53 -6.24 -4.39 -10.49
C ARG A 53 -7.11 -5.64 -10.45
N ALA A 54 -8.16 -5.63 -9.64
CA ALA A 54 -9.01 -6.79 -9.42
C ALA A 54 -9.76 -7.21 -10.69
N PHE A 55 -10.20 -6.25 -11.51
CA PHE A 55 -10.89 -6.50 -12.78
C PHE A 55 -9.95 -6.46 -13.99
N GLU A 56 -8.63 -6.43 -13.75
CA GLU A 56 -7.57 -6.41 -14.79
C GLU A 56 -7.81 -5.37 -15.90
N MET A 57 -8.35 -4.19 -15.54
CA MET A 57 -8.84 -3.20 -16.51
C MET A 57 -7.76 -2.75 -17.50
N ILE A 58 -6.50 -2.63 -17.06
CA ILE A 58 -5.36 -2.29 -17.95
C ILE A 58 -5.08 -3.42 -18.95
N ARG A 59 -5.11 -4.68 -18.50
CA ARG A 59 -4.83 -5.85 -19.34
C ARG A 59 -5.82 -5.98 -20.49
N TYR A 60 -7.10 -5.67 -20.20
CA TYR A 60 -8.18 -5.72 -21.18
C TYR A 60 -8.42 -4.38 -21.90
N GLY A 61 -7.53 -3.40 -21.73
CA GLY A 61 -7.65 -2.11 -22.41
C GLY A 61 -8.93 -1.34 -22.09
N LYS A 62 -9.45 -1.45 -20.87
CA LYS A 62 -10.69 -0.80 -20.43
C LYS A 62 -10.44 0.65 -20.03
N TYR A 63 -11.47 1.47 -20.15
CA TYR A 63 -11.43 2.86 -19.74
C TYR A 63 -11.22 2.99 -18.23
N LEU A 64 -10.18 3.72 -17.81
CA LEU A 64 -9.79 3.84 -16.39
C LEU A 64 -10.40 5.09 -15.70
N GLY A 65 -10.87 6.07 -16.47
CA GLY A 65 -11.28 7.37 -15.95
C GLY A 65 -12.54 7.36 -15.07
N ASN A 66 -13.28 6.25 -15.01
CA ASN A 66 -14.39 6.06 -14.09
C ASN A 66 -14.14 4.99 -13.02
N ALA A 67 -12.90 4.54 -12.81
CA ALA A 67 -12.56 3.50 -11.83
C ALA A 67 -13.07 3.81 -10.42
N ASP A 68 -12.97 5.07 -9.98
CA ASP A 68 -13.49 5.48 -8.67
C ASP A 68 -15.00 5.23 -8.53
N MET A 69 -15.78 5.51 -9.59
CA MET A 69 -17.22 5.26 -9.62
C MET A 69 -17.54 3.76 -9.65
N LEU A 70 -16.75 2.95 -10.37
CA LEU A 70 -16.91 1.50 -10.38
C LEU A 70 -16.68 0.90 -8.99
N ALA A 71 -15.62 1.34 -8.30
CA ALA A 71 -15.33 0.90 -6.95
C ALA A 71 -16.41 1.34 -5.95
N LEU A 72 -16.94 2.56 -6.10
CA LEU A 72 -18.05 3.05 -5.28
C LEU A 72 -19.32 2.24 -5.48
N ALA A 73 -19.66 1.93 -6.74
CA ALA A 73 -20.80 1.08 -7.07
C ALA A 73 -20.67 -0.31 -6.44
N LEU A 74 -19.49 -0.92 -6.51
CA LEU A 74 -19.22 -2.22 -5.92
C LEU A 74 -19.39 -2.22 -4.39
N LEU A 75 -18.91 -1.18 -3.72
CA LEU A 75 -19.06 -1.01 -2.27
C LEU A 75 -20.49 -0.65 -1.84
N SER A 76 -21.37 -0.25 -2.77
CA SER A 76 -22.77 0.02 -2.48
C SER A 76 -23.62 -1.25 -2.37
N VAL A 77 -23.11 -2.39 -2.86
CA VAL A 77 -23.76 -3.70 -2.75
C VAL A 77 -23.63 -4.22 -1.32
N GLN A 78 -24.77 -4.48 -0.67
CA GLN A 78 -24.82 -4.82 0.75
C GLN A 78 -24.02 -6.08 1.10
N SER A 79 -24.07 -7.12 0.26
CA SER A 79 -23.33 -8.37 0.49
C SER A 79 -21.82 -8.16 0.41
N ILE A 80 -21.35 -7.29 -0.48
CA ILE A 80 -19.93 -6.93 -0.62
C ILE A 80 -19.47 -6.10 0.57
N ALA A 81 -20.25 -5.09 0.98
CA ALA A 81 -19.94 -4.28 2.16
C ALA A 81 -19.87 -5.13 3.45
N ALA A 82 -20.76 -6.12 3.58
CA ALA A 82 -20.73 -7.10 4.67
C ALA A 82 -19.43 -7.93 4.63
N LYS A 83 -19.09 -8.51 3.47
CA LYS A 83 -17.84 -9.27 3.28
C LYS A 83 -16.59 -8.44 3.59
N VAL A 84 -16.54 -7.17 3.19
CA VAL A 84 -15.44 -6.26 3.55
C VAL A 84 -15.32 -6.12 5.06
N THR A 85 -16.44 -5.89 5.75
CA THR A 85 -16.47 -5.73 7.21
C THR A 85 -16.01 -7.00 7.92
N GLU A 86 -16.48 -8.17 7.47
CA GLU A 86 -16.06 -9.47 7.99
C GLU A 86 -14.57 -9.71 7.78
N ARG A 87 -14.06 -9.41 6.58
CA ARG A 87 -12.64 -9.57 6.22
C ARG A 87 -11.74 -8.67 7.05
N ILE A 88 -12.14 -7.43 7.32
CA ILE A 88 -11.42 -6.53 8.23
C ILE A 88 -11.38 -7.11 9.64
N LYS A 89 -12.52 -7.58 10.17
CA LYS A 89 -12.60 -8.18 11.51
C LYS A 89 -11.77 -9.45 11.64
N ALA A 90 -11.67 -10.24 10.58
CA ALA A 90 -10.89 -11.47 10.55
C ALA A 90 -9.39 -11.25 10.30
N SER A 91 -8.97 -10.05 9.88
CA SER A 91 -7.57 -9.76 9.56
C SER A 91 -6.77 -9.50 10.83
N ASN A 92 -5.54 -10.04 10.89
CA ASN A 92 -4.59 -9.68 11.94
C ASN A 92 -4.04 -8.26 11.67
N PRO A 93 -4.06 -7.33 12.64
CA PRO A 93 -3.46 -6.01 12.48
C PRO A 93 -2.03 -6.01 11.94
N GLU A 94 -1.20 -7.00 12.32
CA GLU A 94 0.19 -7.10 11.83
C GLU A 94 0.28 -7.39 10.32
N ASP A 95 -0.71 -8.09 9.75
CA ASP A 95 -0.78 -8.35 8.31
C ASP A 95 -1.24 -7.11 7.53
N LEU A 96 -2.03 -6.24 8.18
CA LEU A 96 -2.52 -4.99 7.60
C LEU A 96 -1.48 -3.87 7.69
N TRP A 97 -0.73 -3.81 8.79
CA TRP A 97 0.23 -2.76 9.05
C TRP A 97 1.38 -3.23 9.94
N HIS A 98 2.60 -3.26 9.37
CA HIS A 98 3.81 -3.61 10.09
C HIS A 98 4.99 -2.70 9.70
N SER A 99 6.05 -2.71 10.52
CA SER A 99 7.20 -1.79 10.39
C SER A 99 7.85 -1.79 9.00
N ARG A 100 8.07 -2.97 8.41
CA ARG A 100 8.63 -3.10 7.05
C ARG A 100 7.71 -2.48 5.98
N LEU A 101 6.40 -2.67 6.08
CA LEU A 101 5.44 -2.07 5.14
C LEU A 101 5.39 -0.55 5.30
N ALA A 102 5.35 -0.06 6.53
CA ALA A 102 5.41 1.38 6.82
C ALA A 102 6.68 2.01 6.23
N ALA A 103 7.85 1.40 6.44
CA ALA A 103 9.11 1.84 5.86
C ALA A 103 9.07 1.83 4.33
N HIS A 104 8.53 0.77 3.71
CA HIS A 104 8.39 0.70 2.26
C HIS A 104 7.49 1.82 1.70
N LYS A 105 6.35 2.10 2.35
CA LYS A 105 5.43 3.17 1.94
C LYS A 105 6.06 4.55 2.06
N LEU A 106 6.79 4.81 3.14
CA LEU A 106 7.53 6.07 3.29
C LEU A 106 8.62 6.20 2.24
N LEU A 107 9.35 5.11 1.93
CA LEU A 107 10.36 5.11 0.87
C LEU A 107 9.74 5.44 -0.50
N GLN A 108 8.55 4.91 -0.81
CA GLN A 108 7.83 5.28 -2.03
C GLN A 108 7.53 6.78 -2.10
N ILE A 109 7.18 7.42 -0.98
CA ILE A 109 6.94 8.87 -0.93
C ILE A 109 8.25 9.64 -1.19
N VAL A 110 9.34 9.22 -0.54
CA VAL A 110 10.67 9.86 -0.67
C VAL A 110 11.20 9.77 -2.10
N MET A 111 11.06 8.62 -2.75
CA MET A 111 11.62 8.36 -4.07
C MET A 111 10.76 8.88 -5.24
N ASP A 112 9.53 9.33 -4.99
CA ASP A 112 8.65 9.86 -6.02
C ASP A 112 8.72 11.39 -6.08
N ASP A 113 9.41 11.91 -7.10
CA ASP A 113 9.63 13.34 -7.34
C ASP A 113 8.34 14.14 -7.57
N ARG A 114 7.22 13.47 -7.86
CA ARG A 114 5.90 14.10 -8.03
C ARG A 114 5.29 14.53 -6.70
N ASN A 115 5.73 13.95 -5.58
CA ASN A 115 5.28 14.37 -4.25
C ASN A 115 5.82 15.75 -3.90
N ARG A 116 5.04 16.52 -3.13
CA ARG A 116 5.48 17.81 -2.60
C ARG A 116 6.74 17.63 -1.75
N GLU A 117 7.67 18.56 -1.87
CA GLU A 117 8.94 18.51 -1.13
C GLU A 117 8.75 18.38 0.39
N SER A 118 7.76 19.09 0.96
CA SER A 118 7.40 18.96 2.37
C SER A 118 6.94 17.56 2.77
N ALA A 119 6.20 16.87 1.91
CA ALA A 119 5.77 15.49 2.15
C ALA A 119 6.96 14.53 2.12
N ARG A 120 7.91 14.74 1.20
CA ARG A 120 9.15 13.96 1.13
C ARG A 120 10.04 14.18 2.36
N LEU A 121 10.24 15.43 2.78
CA LEU A 121 11.02 15.75 3.98
C LEU A 121 10.40 15.14 5.24
N ASN A 122 9.06 15.21 5.37
CA ASN A 122 8.36 14.55 6.46
C ASN A 122 8.54 13.02 6.42
N ALA A 123 8.43 12.40 5.25
CA ALA A 123 8.63 10.96 5.11
C ALA A 123 10.07 10.53 5.46
N ILE A 124 11.08 11.32 5.08
CA ILE A 124 12.48 11.12 5.52
C ILE A 124 12.59 11.19 7.04
N GLY A 125 11.98 12.20 7.67
CA GLY A 125 11.98 12.34 9.13
C GLY A 125 11.34 11.12 9.84
N GLN A 126 10.24 10.60 9.30
CA GLN A 126 9.57 9.40 9.83
C GLN A 126 10.41 8.12 9.62
N LEU A 127 11.07 7.98 8.46
CA LEU A 127 12.01 6.88 8.20
C LEU A 127 13.19 6.90 9.16
N ASN A 128 13.77 8.07 9.42
CA ASN A 128 14.88 8.22 10.35
C ASN A 128 14.48 7.79 11.78
N MET A 129 13.25 8.09 12.21
CA MET A 129 12.73 7.59 13.49
C MET A 129 12.56 6.08 13.50
N LEU A 130 11.97 5.50 12.44
CA LEU A 130 11.80 4.04 12.33
C LEU A 130 13.13 3.28 12.32
N LEU A 131 14.18 3.88 11.76
CA LEU A 131 15.52 3.32 11.74
C LEU A 131 16.30 3.58 13.05
N GLY A 132 15.73 4.32 14.00
CA GLY A 132 16.40 4.70 15.25
C GLY A 132 17.62 5.61 15.01
N ILE A 133 17.55 6.48 14.01
CA ILE A 133 18.53 7.54 13.74
C ILE A 133 18.15 8.79 14.56
N THR A 134 16.85 9.10 14.60
CA THR A 134 16.28 10.21 15.37
C THR A 134 15.21 9.72 16.34
N GLU A 135 14.98 10.47 17.42
CA GLU A 135 13.86 10.25 18.35
C GLU A 135 13.08 11.56 18.56
N MET A 136 11.79 11.44 18.87
CA MET A 136 10.98 12.58 19.28
C MET A 136 11.30 12.96 20.73
N THR A 137 11.50 14.25 20.98
CA THR A 137 11.56 14.83 22.32
C THR A 137 10.17 14.99 22.92
N GLU A 138 10.10 15.21 24.24
CA GLU A 138 8.86 15.56 24.93
C GLU A 138 8.20 16.85 24.38
N SER A 139 9.00 17.75 23.80
CA SER A 139 8.53 18.95 23.11
C SER A 139 8.04 18.70 21.68
N GLY A 140 8.08 17.45 21.20
CA GLY A 140 7.66 17.05 19.86
C GLY A 140 8.66 17.36 18.74
N GLN A 141 9.86 17.82 19.06
CA GLN A 141 10.94 18.04 18.09
C GLN A 141 11.73 16.74 17.86
N GLN A 142 12.27 16.54 16.66
CA GLN A 142 13.19 15.43 16.42
C GLN A 142 14.60 15.82 16.90
N LYS A 143 15.22 14.94 17.71
CA LYS A 143 16.65 15.01 18.01
C LYS A 143 17.35 13.75 17.51
N LEU A 144 18.62 13.87 17.15
CA LEU A 144 19.46 12.71 16.86
C LEU A 144 19.64 11.89 18.14
N ILE A 145 19.51 10.57 18.03
CA ILE A 145 19.71 9.66 19.17
C ILE A 145 21.18 9.70 19.61
N ASP A 146 22.11 9.87 18.67
CA ASP A 146 23.54 9.86 18.94
C ASP A 146 24.14 11.27 18.87
N LYS A 147 24.61 11.77 20.02
CA LYS A 147 25.46 12.97 20.09
C LYS A 147 26.93 12.70 19.75
N SER A 148 27.31 11.44 19.47
CA SER A 148 28.68 11.08 19.08
C SER A 148 28.68 10.20 17.83
N LEU A 149 29.54 10.53 16.85
CA LEU A 149 29.77 9.72 15.64
C LEU A 149 30.23 8.29 15.98
N ALA A 150 30.89 8.10 17.12
CA ALA A 150 31.41 6.81 17.56
C ALA A 150 30.29 5.81 17.88
N ASP A 151 29.23 6.25 18.56
CA ASP A 151 28.11 5.38 18.95
C ASP A 151 27.27 4.95 17.73
N PHE A 152 27.16 5.83 16.72
CA PHE A 152 26.51 5.52 15.46
C PHE A 152 27.23 4.40 14.70
N TYR A 153 28.57 4.43 14.63
CA TYR A 153 29.35 3.35 14.02
C TYR A 153 29.25 2.05 14.81
N GLN A 154 29.22 2.11 16.14
CA GLN A 154 29.09 0.93 16.98
C GLN A 154 27.75 0.22 16.75
N ARG A 155 26.62 0.94 16.76
CA ARG A 155 25.30 0.35 16.47
C ARG A 155 25.16 -0.14 15.03
N ARG A 156 25.80 0.53 14.06
CA ARG A 156 25.85 0.06 12.67
C ARG A 156 26.61 -1.26 12.59
N ILE A 157 27.75 -1.38 13.28
CA ILE A 157 28.52 -2.63 13.38
C ILE A 157 27.67 -3.71 14.05
N ASP A 158 27.00 -3.40 15.16
CA ASP A 158 26.17 -4.36 15.89
C ASP A 158 24.94 -4.83 15.07
N ARG A 159 24.30 -3.95 14.28
CA ARG A 159 23.21 -4.35 13.38
C ARG A 159 23.68 -5.09 12.13
N GLN A 160 24.89 -4.81 11.64
CA GLN A 160 25.42 -5.39 10.41
C GLN A 160 26.17 -6.71 10.66
N PHE A 161 26.64 -6.94 11.89
CA PHE A 161 27.46 -8.10 12.27
C PHE A 161 27.00 -8.84 13.55
N GLY A 162 26.10 -8.27 14.36
CA GLY A 162 25.67 -8.83 15.65
C GLY A 162 24.48 -9.79 15.62
N ALA A 163 23.93 -10.13 14.44
CA ALA A 163 22.84 -11.11 14.31
C ALA A 163 23.29 -12.58 14.45
N ALA A 164 24.48 -12.84 15.00
CA ALA A 164 25.06 -14.18 15.09
C ALA A 164 25.79 -14.42 16.42
N ALA A 165 25.15 -14.15 17.56
CA ALA A 165 25.63 -14.68 18.84
C ALA A 165 24.55 -14.57 19.93
N GLU A 166 23.56 -15.47 19.90
CA GLU A 166 22.83 -15.89 21.11
C GLU A 166 22.02 -17.15 20.79
N THR A 167 22.74 -18.25 20.54
CA THR A 167 22.23 -19.62 20.66
C THR A 167 23.38 -20.49 21.12
N ASP A 168 23.83 -20.29 22.36
CA ASP A 168 24.32 -21.43 23.11
C ASP A 168 24.27 -21.17 24.62
N GLN A 169 24.10 -22.26 25.38
CA GLN A 169 24.11 -22.38 26.84
C GLN A 169 22.75 -22.27 27.56
N THR A 170 21.95 -23.34 27.51
CA THR A 170 21.53 -24.02 28.77
C THR A 170 21.09 -25.47 28.52
N THR A 171 22.03 -26.41 28.40
CA THR A 171 21.81 -27.76 28.95
C THR A 171 23.15 -28.46 29.18
N ARG A 172 23.62 -28.44 30.43
CA ARG A 172 24.41 -29.53 31.06
C ARG A 172 24.62 -29.19 32.52
N HIS A 173 23.79 -29.79 33.37
CA HIS A 173 24.23 -30.55 34.54
C HIS A 173 23.19 -31.63 34.83
#